data_AF-A0A074XFU2-F1
#
_entry.id   AF-A0A074XFU2-F1
#
_cell.length_a   1.000
_cell.length_b   1.000
_cell.length_c   1.000
_cell.angle_alpha   90.00
_cell.angle_beta   90.00
_cell.angle_gamma   90.00
#
_symmetry.space_group_name_H-M   'P 1'
#
loop_
_entity.id
_entity.type
_entity.pdbx_description
1 polymer ?
#
loop_
_entity_poly.entity_id
_entity_poly.type
_entity_poly.pdbx_seq_one_letter_code
_entity_poly.pdbx_strand_id
1 'polypeptide(L)' 'MYVRLSARGAIEACRGILNSYVKNAIIVIRPPGYYAEHDELIGFYLFNNVPIAVKAY' A
#
# COMPACT_ATOMS: atom_id res chain seq x y z
N MET A 1 13.80 1.44 -3.84
CA MET A 1 13.40 2.72 -3.24
C MET A 1 11.91 3.06 -3.50
N TYR A 2 11.44 3.04 -4.76
CA TYR A 2 10.06 3.39 -5.11
C TYR A 2 8.95 2.47 -4.54
N VAL A 3 9.17 1.15 -4.53
CA VAL A 3 8.16 0.17 -4.03
C VAL A 3 7.87 0.33 -2.52
N ARG A 4 8.87 0.71 -1.72
CA ARG A 4 8.65 0.97 -0.28
C ARG A 4 7.82 2.22 -0.04
N LEU A 5 7.95 3.24 -0.90
CA LEU A 5 7.17 4.47 -0.81
C LEU A 5 5.71 4.23 -1.21
N SER A 6 5.44 3.40 -2.21
CA SER A 6 4.07 3.03 -2.60
C SER A 6 3.33 2.33 -1.46
N ALA A 7 3.96 1.36 -0.80
CA ALA A 7 3.37 0.66 0.33
C ALA A 7 3.11 1.60 1.52
N ARG A 8 4.07 2.49 1.82
CA ARG A 8 3.94 3.48 2.90
C ARG A 8 2.82 4.49 2.63
N GLY A 9 2.58 4.88 1.39
CA GLY A 9 1.45 5.73 1.02
C GLY A 9 0.09 5.10 1.38
N ALA A 10 -0.03 3.78 1.22
CA ALA A 10 -1.23 3.06 1.63
C ALA A 10 -1.39 2.99 3.16
N ILE A 11 -0.30 2.75 3.90
CA ILE A 11 -0.29 2.76 5.37
C ILE A 11 -0.76 4.13 5.91
N GLU A 12 -0.21 5.24 5.39
CA GLU A 12 -0.56 6.58 5.87
C GLU A 12 -2.01 6.96 5.56
N ALA A 13 -2.56 6.51 4.44
CA ALA A 13 -3.97 6.72 4.11
C ALA A 13 -4.89 5.96 5.09
N CYS A 14 -4.57 4.69 5.40
CA CYS A 14 -5.27 3.93 6.44
C CYS A 14 -5.16 4.65 7.80
N ARG A 15 -3.98 5.18 8.14
CA ARG A 15 -3.76 5.98 9.36
C ARG A 15 -4.68 7.17 9.45
N GLY A 16 -4.76 7.95 8.37
CA GLY A 16 -5.56 9.16 8.31
C GLY A 16 -7.05 8.88 8.52
N ILE A 17 -7.54 7.78 7.96
CA ILE A 17 -8.94 7.36 8.14
C ILE A 17 -9.17 6.84 9.57
N LEU A 18 -8.33 5.93 10.07
CA LEU A 18 -8.50 5.30 11.39
C LEU A 18 -8.39 6.30 12.53
N ASN A 19 -7.48 7.28 12.41
CA ASN A 19 -7.34 8.35 13.40
C ASN A 19 -8.38 9.48 13.22
N SER A 20 -9.36 9.31 12.33
CA SER A 20 -10.41 10.30 12.04
C SER A 20 -9.88 11.65 11.54
N TYR A 21 -8.67 11.69 10.97
CA TYR A 21 -8.11 12.91 10.36
C TYR A 21 -8.77 13.22 9.02
N VAL A 22 -9.20 12.18 8.29
CA VAL A 22 -9.96 12.30 7.04
C VAL A 22 -11.10 11.28 7.01
N LYS A 23 -12.19 11.57 6.30
CA LYS A 23 -13.32 10.65 6.12
C LYS A 23 -13.02 9.53 5.11
N ASN A 24 -12.22 9.83 4.10
CA ASN A 24 -11.84 8.91 3.03
C ASN A 24 -10.49 9.35 2.43
N ALA A 25 -9.86 8.46 1.66
CA ALA A 25 -8.60 8.73 0.98
C ALA A 25 -8.54 7.99 -0.36
N ILE A 26 -7.93 8.63 -1.36
CA ILE A 26 -7.56 8.02 -2.65
C ILE A 26 -6.04 8.07 -2.75
N ILE A 27 -5.42 6.95 -3.11
CA ILE A 27 -3.97 6.81 -3.14
C ILE A 27 -3.51 6.61 -4.59
N VAL A 28 -2.79 7.59 -5.13
CA VAL A 28 -2.20 7.52 -6.48
C VAL A 28 -0.73 7.13 -6.35
N ILE A 29 -0.43 5.84 -6.52
CA ILE A 29 0.91 5.28 -6.28
C ILE A 29 1.40 4.43 -7.45
N ARG A 30 2.73 4.42 -7.64
CA ARG A 30 3.44 3.48 -8.50
C ARG A 30 4.73 2.98 -7.84
N PRO A 31 5.13 1.72 -8.08
CA PRO A 31 4.41 0.72 -8.88
C PRO A 31 3.15 0.19 -8.18
N PRO A 32 2.15 -0.27 -8.96
CA PRO A 32 1.00 -0.98 -8.40
C PRO A 32 1.45 -2.28 -7.72
N GLY A 33 0.63 -2.79 -6.79
CA GLY A 33 0.99 -3.93 -5.95
C GLY A 33 0.06 -5.14 -6.00
N TYR A 34 -1.07 -5.04 -6.68
CA TYR A 34 -2.18 -6.00 -6.50
C TYR A 34 -1.94 -7.39 -7.13
N TYR A 35 -0.90 -7.56 -7.95
CA TYR A 35 -0.43 -8.86 -8.45
C TYR A 35 0.81 -9.39 -7.72
N ALA A 36 1.30 -8.69 -6.68
CA ALA A 36 2.42 -9.20 -5.88
C ALA A 36 1.89 -10.26 -4.91
N GLU A 37 2.34 -11.49 -5.09
CA GLU A 37 2.07 -12.61 -4.17
C GLU A 37 3.15 -12.68 -3.08
N HIS A 38 2.92 -13.52 -2.06
CA HIS A 38 3.85 -13.63 -0.94
C HIS A 38 5.19 -14.26 -1.33
N ASP A 39 5.17 -15.24 -2.24
CA ASP A 39 6.31 -16.07 -2.64
C ASP A 39 6.64 -15.99 -4.15
N GLU A 40 5.88 -15.21 -4.91
CA GLU A 40 6.14 -14.96 -6.33
C GLU A 40 6.26 -13.47 -6.67
N LEU A 41 7.31 -13.15 -7.42
CA LEU A 41 7.49 -11.86 -8.07
C LEU A 41 6.90 -11.93 -9.49
N ILE A 42 5.69 -11.40 -9.67
CA ILE A 42 5.07 -11.29 -10.99
C ILE A 42 5.48 -9.94 -11.59
N GLY A 43 6.41 -9.93 -12.55
CA GLY A 43 6.82 -8.73 -13.29
C GLY A 43 7.40 -7.61 -12.39
N PHE A 44 6.82 -6.40 -12.46
CA PHE A 44 7.26 -5.22 -11.67
C PHE A 44 6.55 -5.10 -10.30
N TYR A 45 5.73 -6.08 -9.92
CA TYR A 45 4.91 -6.06 -8.72
C TYR A 45 5.68 -6.70 -7.56
N LEU A 46 6.43 -5.89 -6.83
CA LEU A 46 7.27 -6.37 -5.72
C LEU A 46 6.53 -6.45 -4.37
N PHE A 47 5.56 -5.56 -4.12
CA PHE A 47 4.82 -5.51 -2.85
C PHE A 47 3.34 -5.29 -3.07
N ASN A 48 2.52 -6.01 -2.31
CA ASN A 48 1.09 -5.79 -2.28
C ASN A 48 0.74 -4.70 -1.25
N ASN A 49 0.52 -3.48 -1.75
CA ASN A 49 0.33 -2.30 -0.90
C ASN A 49 -0.89 -2.44 0.04
N VAL A 50 -1.95 -3.15 -0.39
CA VAL A 50 -3.18 -3.30 0.40
C VAL A 50 -3.00 -4.26 1.59
N PRO A 51 -2.59 -5.53 1.41
CA PRO A 51 -2.29 -6.42 2.54
C PRO A 51 -1.22 -5.88 3.48
N ILE A 52 -0.21 -5.17 2.96
CA ILE A 52 0.80 -4.52 3.80
C ILE A 52 0.17 -3.43 4.67
N ALA A 53 -0.71 -2.59 4.11
CA ALA A 53 -1.41 -1.56 4.88
C ALA A 53 -2.33 -2.17 5.93
N VAL A 54 -3.03 -3.26 5.62
CA VAL A 54 -3.88 -3.99 6.58
C VAL A 54 -3.04 -4.60 7.71
N LYS A 55 -1.88 -5.20 7.42
CA LYS A 55 -1.01 -5.83 8.42
C LYS A 55 -0.25 -4.83 9.31
N ALA A 56 -0.04 -3.61 8.82
CA ALA A 56 0.65 -2.55 9.57
C ALA A 56 -0.23 -1.89 10.65
N TYR A 57 -1.50 -2.30 10.72
CA TYR A 57 -2.50 -1.91 11.72
C TYR A 57 -2.92 -3.11 12.55
#